data_AF-A0A929J520-F1
#
_entry.id   AF-A0A929J520-F1
#
_cell.length_a   1.000
_cell.length_b   1.000
_cell.length_c   1.000
_cell.angle_alpha   90.00
_cell.angle_beta   90.00
_cell.angle_gamma   90.00
#
_symmetry.space_group_name_H-M   'P 1'
#
loop_
_entity.id
_entity.type
_entity.pdbx_description
1 polymer ?
#
loop_
_entity_poly.entity_id
_entity_poly.type
_entity_poly.pdbx_seq_one_letter_code
_entity_poly.pdbx_strand_id
1 'polypeptide(L)'
;MPFVLLMGEWNLSSDYDKGYSVLLGLQAGVKVNIQANQIMLSYEVDDAVSGFELDRSIAKLQWQYNLQVNHAVRINYRRIEYDFFDDEDWSLNYHYYF
;
A
#
# COMPACT_ATOMS: atom_id res chain seq x y z
N MET A 1 5.58 16.47 -1.96
CA MET A 1 5.55 16.07 -3.38
C MET A 1 4.41 15.09 -3.58
N PRO A 2 3.38 15.46 -4.35
CA PRO A 2 2.33 14.54 -4.79
C PRO A 2 2.87 13.57 -5.85
N PHE A 3 2.25 12.41 -5.99
CA PHE A 3 2.55 11.43 -7.03
C PHE A 3 1.28 10.68 -7.45
N VAL A 4 1.33 10.10 -8.66
CA VAL A 4 0.35 9.17 -9.20
C VAL A 4 1.12 7.98 -9.78
N LEU A 5 0.65 6.77 -9.50
CA LEU A 5 1.24 5.51 -9.96
C LEU A 5 0.14 4.63 -10.56
N LEU A 6 0.46 4.00 -11.68
CA LEU A 6 -0.31 2.88 -12.23
C LEU A 6 0.22 1.60 -11.61
N MET A 7 -0.65 0.80 -11.03
CA MET A 7 -0.30 -0.46 -10.39
C MET A 7 -1.05 -1.62 -11.07
N GLY A 8 -0.35 -2.74 -11.21
CA GLY A 8 -0.95 -4.01 -11.62
C GLY A 8 -0.64 -5.04 -10.56
N GLU A 9 -1.67 -5.68 -10.01
CA GLU A 9 -1.52 -6.73 -9.01
C GLU A 9 -2.20 -8.00 -9.51
N TRP A 10 -1.51 -9.12 -9.34
CA TRP A 10 -2.10 -10.44 -9.59
C TRP A 10 -2.35 -11.11 -8.25
N ASN A 11 -3.61 -11.37 -7.94
CA ASN A 11 -4.00 -11.96 -6.67
C ASN A 11 -4.46 -13.42 -6.87
N LEU A 12 -3.81 -14.32 -6.13
CA LEU A 12 -4.10 -15.75 -6.08
C LEU A 12 -4.51 -16.07 -4.64
N SER A 13 -5.81 -16.12 -4.37
CA SER A 13 -6.32 -16.45 -3.03
C SER A 13 -6.94 -17.84 -3.02
N SER A 14 -6.60 -18.63 -2.00
CA SER A 14 -7.21 -19.95 -1.75
C SER A 14 -8.61 -19.87 -1.16
N ASP A 15 -8.96 -18.74 -0.55
CA ASP A 15 -10.15 -18.59 0.29
C ASP A 15 -11.35 -18.02 -0.48
N TYR A 16 -11.11 -17.48 -1.68
CA TYR A 16 -12.18 -17.19 -2.62
C TYR A 16 -12.44 -18.45 -3.44
N ASP A 17 -13.59 -19.10 -3.20
CA ASP A 17 -14.13 -20.24 -3.97
C ASP A 17 -14.19 -20.02 -5.51
N LYS A 18 -13.78 -18.84 -6.01
CA LYS A 18 -13.95 -18.34 -7.38
C LYS A 18 -12.67 -18.28 -8.24
N GLY A 19 -11.48 -18.63 -7.73
CA GLY A 19 -10.26 -18.75 -8.55
C GLY A 19 -9.30 -17.55 -8.52
N TYR A 20 -8.88 -17.03 -9.68
CA TYR A 20 -7.90 -15.92 -9.80
C TYR A 20 -8.56 -14.59 -10.19
N SER A 21 -7.98 -13.47 -9.77
CA SER A 21 -8.36 -12.13 -10.26
C SER A 21 -7.11 -11.31 -10.59
N VAL A 22 -7.16 -10.60 -11.71
CA VAL A 22 -6.14 -9.64 -12.14
C VAL A 22 -6.71 -8.25 -11.92
N LEU A 23 -6.01 -7.46 -11.11
CA LEU A 23 -6.43 -6.14 -10.70
C LEU A 23 -5.56 -5.08 -11.40
N LEU A 24 -6.22 -4.02 -11.88
CA LEU A 24 -5.55 -2.80 -12.31
C LEU A 24 -5.94 -1.66 -11.38
N GLY A 25 -4.90 -1.02 -10.85
CA GLY A 25 -5.00 -0.04 -9.79
C GLY A 25 -4.50 1.34 -10.19
N LEU A 26 -5.19 2.36 -9.70
CA LEU A 26 -4.72 3.74 -9.71
C LEU A 26 -4.40 4.15 -8.27
N GLN A 27 -3.12 4.44 -8.03
CA GLN A 27 -2.65 4.96 -6.75
C GLN A 27 -2.31 6.44 -6.86
N ALA A 28 -2.83 7.24 -5.94
CA ALA A 28 -2.46 8.63 -5.75
C ALA A 28 -1.97 8.87 -4.32
N GLY A 29 -0.97 9.73 -4.16
CA GLY A 29 -0.43 9.99 -2.83
C GLY A 29 0.36 11.27 -2.71
N VAL A 30 0.69 11.60 -1.47
CA VAL A 30 1.51 12.74 -1.09
C VAL A 30 2.59 12.27 -0.15
N LYS A 31 3.82 12.69 -0.44
CA LYS A 31 4.99 12.50 0.42
C LYS A 31 5.49 13.85 0.91
N VAL A 32 5.68 13.99 2.22
CA VAL A 32 6.22 15.19 2.87
C VAL A 32 7.49 14.78 3.62
N ASN A 33 8.57 15.53 3.44
CA ASN A 33 9.80 15.36 4.19
C ASN A 33 9.98 16.58 5.10
N ILE A 34 10.19 16.36 6.39
CA ILE A 34 10.40 17.40 7.40
C ILE A 34 11.60 16.99 8.25
N GLN A 35 12.75 17.60 8.01
CA GLN A 35 14.01 17.29 8.71
C GLN A 35 14.32 15.77 8.61
N ALA A 36 14.50 15.10 9.75
CA ALA A 36 14.71 13.66 9.84
C ALA A 36 13.45 12.82 9.58
N ASN A 37 12.27 13.44 9.42
CA ASN A 37 11.01 12.74 9.24
C ASN A 37 10.58 12.71 7.78
N GLN A 38 9.95 11.62 7.38
CA GLN A 38 9.23 11.48 6.13
C GLN A 38 7.84 10.91 6.44
N ILE A 39 6.80 11.54 5.91
CA ILE A 39 5.42 11.05 5.96
C ILE A 39 4.96 10.82 4.54
N MET A 40 4.28 9.70 4.30
CA MET A 40 3.65 9.39 3.02
C MET A 40 2.24 8.88 3.27
N LEU A 41 1.30 9.50 2.59
CA LEU A 41 -0.10 9.12 2.55
C LEU A 41 -0.43 8.76 1.12
N SER A 42 -1.09 7.64 0.89
CA SER A 42 -1.59 7.29 -0.43
C SER A 42 -2.89 6.52 -0.35
N TYR A 43 -3.69 6.66 -1.38
CA TYR A 43 -4.91 5.92 -1.61
C TYR A 43 -4.83 5.26 -2.98
N GLU A 44 -5.31 4.03 -3.06
CA GLU A 44 -5.29 3.18 -4.24
C GLU A 44 -6.67 2.59 -4.41
N VAL A 45 -7.15 2.57 -5.65
CA VAL A 45 -8.38 1.89 -6.05
C VAL A 45 -8.00 0.91 -7.14
N ASP A 46 -8.41 -0.33 -6.95
CA ASP A 46 -8.14 -1.44 -7.82
C ASP A 46 -9.47 -2.01 -8.33
N ASP A 47 -9.56 -2.15 -9.65
CA ASP A 47 -10.69 -2.78 -10.32
C ASP A 47 -10.25 -4.11 -10.93
N ALA A 48 -11.13 -5.10 -10.89
CA ALA A 48 -10.91 -6.37 -11.56
C ALA A 48 -11.03 -6.22 -13.08
N VAL A 49 -9.96 -6.54 -13.81
CA VAL A 49 -9.91 -6.48 -15.28
C VAL A 49 -9.93 -7.85 -15.94
N SER A 50 -9.71 -8.91 -15.16
CA SER A 50 -9.86 -10.29 -15.60
C SER A 50 -10.04 -11.22 -14.41
N GLY A 51 -10.84 -12.29 -14.58
CA GLY A 51 -11.14 -13.24 -13.51
C GLY A 51 -12.44 -12.90 -12.78
N PHE A 52 -12.50 -13.16 -11.47
CA PHE A 52 -13.67 -12.82 -10.65
C PHE A 52 -13.67 -11.34 -10.23
N GLU A 53 -14.88 -10.77 -10.13
CA GLU A 53 -15.09 -9.40 -9.64
C GLU A 53 -14.61 -9.27 -8.20
N LEU A 54 -13.63 -8.39 -8.02
CA LEU A 54 -13.01 -8.07 -6.75
C LEU A 54 -12.57 -6.61 -6.82
N ASP A 55 -13.44 -5.72 -6.35
CA ASP A 55 -13.08 -4.32 -6.23
C ASP A 55 -12.45 -4.11 -4.85
N ARG A 56 -11.39 -3.30 -4.83
CA ARG A 56 -10.58 -3.10 -3.63
C ARG A 56 -10.12 -1.66 -3.54
N SER A 57 -10.16 -1.12 -2.34
CA SER A 57 -9.49 0.14 -2.05
C SER A 57 -8.43 -0.05 -0.96
N ILE A 58 -7.34 0.70 -1.07
CA ILE A 58 -6.22 0.61 -0.14
C ILE A 58 -5.81 2.00 0.31
N ALA A 59 -5.92 2.26 1.61
CA ALA A 59 -5.33 3.42 2.25
C ALA A 59 -3.97 3.03 2.89
N LYS A 60 -2.92 3.79 2.58
CA LYS A 60 -1.57 3.57 3.16
C LYS A 60 -1.09 4.84 3.85
N LEU A 61 -0.65 4.70 5.10
CA LEU A 61 0.06 5.71 5.85
C LEU A 61 1.43 5.16 6.23
N GLN A 62 2.49 5.84 5.82
CA GLN A 62 3.84 5.54 6.23
C GLN A 62 4.44 6.74 6.94
N TRP A 63 5.04 6.50 8.10
CA TRP A 63 5.95 7.43 8.75
C TRP A 63 7.33 6.81 8.83
N GLN A 64 8.36 7.59 8.53
CA GLN A 64 9.75 7.20 8.64
C GLN A 64 10.54 8.25 9.39
N TYR A 65 11.37 7.81 10.33
CA TYR A 65 12.34 8.62 11.03
C TYR A 65 13.76 8.18 10.67
N ASN A 66 14.52 9.08 10.10
CA ASN A 66 15.93 8.90 9.75
C ASN A 66 16.79 9.17 10.99
N LEU A 67 17.27 8.11 11.62
CA LEU A 67 18.17 8.19 12.79
C LEU A 67 19.52 8.76 12.38
N GLN A 68 20.05 8.30 11.25
CA GLN A 68 21.32 8.70 10.63
C GLN A 68 21.19 8.58 9.11
N VAL A 69 22.22 8.98 8.35
CA VAL A 69 22.21 8.93 6.88
C VAL A 69 21.87 7.53 6.34
N ASN A 70 22.29 6.49 7.06
CA ASN A 70 22.14 5.08 6.70
C ASN A 70 21.15 4.31 7.57
N HIS A 71 20.50 4.94 8.56
CA HIS A 71 19.61 4.25 9.49
C HIS A 71 18.24 4.92 9.53
N ALA A 72 17.17 4.13 9.35
CA ALA A 72 15.81 4.63 9.45
C ALA A 72 14.88 3.64 10.16
N VAL A 73 13.96 4.17 10.96
CA VAL A 73 12.80 3.43 11.48
C VAL A 73 11.59 3.81 10.66
N ARG A 74 10.78 2.85 10.26
CA ARG A 74 9.58 3.04 9.46
C ARG A 74 8.39 2.35 10.11
N ILE A 75 7.30 3.08 10.24
CA ILE A 75 5.99 2.56 10.60
C ILE A 75 5.12 2.62 9.35
N ASN A 76 4.49 1.51 8.99
CA ASN A 76 3.51 1.47 7.93
C ASN A 76 2.18 0.98 8.51
N TYR A 77 1.12 1.67 8.12
CA TYR A 77 -0.25 1.24 8.27
C TYR A 77 -0.84 1.11 6.88
N ARG A 78 -1.52 0.00 6.63
CA ARG A 78 -2.27 -0.26 5.41
C ARG A 78 -3.63 -0.77 5.81
N ARG A 79 -4.69 -0.11 5.33
CA ARG A 79 -6.06 -0.61 5.40
C ARG A 79 -6.51 -0.97 4.01
N ILE A 80 -7.06 -2.17 3.86
CA ILE A 80 -7.55 -2.72 2.61
C ILE A 80 -9.04 -2.97 2.80
N GLU A 81 -9.88 -2.33 2.01
CA GLU A 81 -11.32 -2.57 2.00
C GLU A 81 -11.65 -3.34 0.73
N TYR A 82 -12.25 -4.52 0.90
CA TYR A 82 -12.84 -5.32 -0.18
C TYR A 82 -14.36 -5.26 -0.07
N ASP A 83 -15.07 -5.63 -1.13
CA ASP A 83 -16.55 -5.68 -1.14
C ASP A 83 -17.18 -6.54 -0.01
N PHE A 84 -16.43 -7.53 0.48
CA PHE A 84 -16.94 -8.55 1.41
C PHE A 84 -16.27 -8.56 2.78
N PHE A 85 -15.10 -7.93 2.93
CA PHE A 85 -14.38 -7.83 4.20
C PHE A 85 -13.34 -6.70 4.17
N ASP A 86 -12.98 -6.24 5.36
CA ASP A 86 -11.87 -5.31 5.56
C ASP A 86 -10.66 -6.06 6.13
N ASP A 87 -9.46 -5.63 5.75
CA ASP A 87 -8.19 -6.11 6.27
C ASP A 87 -7.30 -4.92 6.70
N GLU A 88 -6.51 -5.13 7.74
CA GLU A 88 -5.64 -4.10 8.32
C GLU A 88 -4.26 -4.65 8.68
N ASP A 89 -3.24 -4.03 8.11
CA ASP A 89 -1.85 -4.38 8.30
C ASP A 89 -1.09 -3.24 8.99
N TRP A 90 -0.33 -3.59 10.03
CA TRP A 90 0.64 -2.71 10.67
C TRP A 90 2.03 -3.33 10.63
N SER A 91 3.04 -2.53 10.30
CA SER A 91 4.44 -2.98 10.36
C SER A 91 5.35 -1.92 10.94
N LEU A 92 6.34 -2.38 11.70
CA LEU A 92 7.45 -1.59 12.20
C LEU A 92 8.74 -2.19 11.65
N ASN A 93 9.48 -1.41 10.88
CA ASN A 93 10.68 -1.86 10.21
C ASN A 93 11.87 -0.98 10.61
N TYR A 94 13.02 -1.61 10.79
CA TYR A 94 14.30 -0.93 10.84
C TYR A 94 15.03 -1.17 9.52
N HIS A 95 15.47 -0.08 8.89
CA HIS A 95 16.21 -0.11 7.63
C HIS A 95 17.62 0.38 7.85
N TYR A 96 18.57 -0.39 7.31
CA TYR A 96 19.96 -0.02 7.18
C TYR A 96 20.34 0.04 5.70
N TYR A 97 20.89 1.18 5.26
CA TYR A 97 21.31 1.41 3.89
C TYR A 97 22.85 1.35 3.84
N PHE A 98 23.39 0.39 3.07
CA PHE A 98 24.82 0.27 2.80
C PHE A 98 25.28 1.23 1.70
#